data_AF-A0A7R8WSR5-F1
#
_entry.id   AF-A0A7R8WSR5-F1
#
_cell.length_a   1.000
_cell.length_b   1.000
_cell.length_c   1.000
_cell.angle_alpha   90.00
_cell.angle_beta   90.00
_cell.angle_gamma   90.00
#
_symmetry.space_group_name_H-M   'P 1'
#
loop_
_entity.id
_entity.type
_entity.pdbx_description
1 polymer ?
#
loop_
_entity_poly.entity_id
_entity_poly.type
_entity_poly.pdbx_seq_one_letter_code
_entity_poly.pdbx_strand_id
1 'polypeptide(L)'
;MNPPYVLKADGLAAGKGVLIINELNEAKRELKNMLVDAKFDGESFVVLPEAKDYKRIGERDTGLNTGGMGAISPVPFVDDEIMVK
;
A
#
# COMPACT_ATOMS: atom_id res chain seq x y z
N MET A 1 -9.94 -3.16 -10.08
CA MET A 1 -9.44 -4.15 -9.09
C MET A 1 -10.65 -4.71 -8.37
N ASN A 2 -10.66 -6.01 -8.08
CA ASN A 2 -11.75 -6.63 -7.33
C ASN A 2 -11.29 -6.82 -5.87
N PRO A 3 -12.20 -6.70 -4.89
CA PRO A 3 -11.87 -6.96 -3.48
C PRO A 3 -11.45 -8.42 -3.25
N PRO A 4 -10.80 -8.72 -2.11
CA PRO A 4 -10.48 -7.80 -1.01
C PRO A 4 -9.19 -6.97 -1.24
N TYR A 5 -9.20 -5.73 -0.75
CA TYR A 5 -8.05 -4.83 -0.69
C TYR A 5 -7.26 -5.08 0.59
N VAL A 6 -5.95 -5.23 0.48
CA VAL A 6 -5.06 -5.46 1.62
C VAL A 6 -4.14 -4.27 1.79
N LEU A 7 -4.29 -3.52 2.88
CA LEU A 7 -3.38 -2.44 3.24
C LEU A 7 -2.40 -2.95 4.30
N LYS A 8 -1.12 -2.64 4.12
CA LYS A 8 -0.06 -2.99 5.06
C LYS A 8 0.72 -1.74 5.44
N ALA A 9 1.03 -1.58 6.71
CA ALA A 9 1.97 -0.58 7.21
C ALA A 9 3.18 -1.30 7.80
N ASP A 10 4.37 -0.82 7.46
CA ASP A 10 5.62 -1.29 8.06
C ASP A 10 5.88 -0.53 9.37
N GLY A 11 6.17 -1.26 10.45
CA GLY A 11 6.43 -0.70 11.78
C GLY A 11 5.54 -1.30 12.88
N LEU A 12 5.95 -1.14 14.14
CA LEU A 12 5.22 -1.58 15.35
C LEU A 12 3.97 -0.71 15.57
N ALA A 13 3.06 -0.66 14.59
CA ALA A 13 1.80 0.08 14.67
C ALA A 13 0.82 -0.68 15.59
N ALA A 14 1.13 -0.76 16.88
CA ALA A 14 0.29 -1.30 17.95
C ALA A 14 -0.40 -2.66 17.64
N GLY A 15 0.19 -3.50 16.79
CA GLY A 15 -0.37 -4.81 16.40
C GLY A 15 -1.35 -4.82 15.23
N LYS A 16 -1.52 -3.73 14.46
CA LYS A 16 -2.40 -3.68 13.27
C LYS A 16 -1.59 -3.48 11.98
N GLY A 17 -0.75 -4.46 11.63
CA GLY A 17 0.10 -4.40 10.43
C GLY A 17 -0.60 -4.75 9.11
N VAL A 18 -1.86 -5.20 9.15
CA VAL A 18 -2.62 -5.63 7.96
C VAL A 18 -4.11 -5.28 8.12
N LEU A 19 -4.68 -4.53 7.18
CA LEU A 19 -6.12 -4.32 7.04
C LEU A 19 -6.62 -5.05 5.79
N ILE A 20 -7.73 -5.77 5.91
CA ILE A 20 -8.42 -6.44 4.80
C ILE A 20 -9.78 -5.77 4.64
N ILE A 21 -10.03 -5.17 3.47
CA ILE A 21 -11.19 -4.31 3.21
C ILE A 21 -11.92 -4.80 1.95
N ASN A 22 -13.24 -4.90 2.00
CA ASN A 22 -14.04 -5.39 0.86
C ASN A 22 -14.57 -4.27 -0.04
N GLU A 23 -14.56 -3.02 0.43
CA GLU A 23 -15.09 -1.88 -0.30
C GLU A 23 -13.99 -0.93 -0.77
N LEU A 24 -14.03 -0.54 -2.05
CA LEU A 24 -13.00 0.34 -2.63
C LEU A 24 -12.95 1.70 -1.93
N ASN A 25 -14.11 2.26 -1.61
CA ASN A 25 -14.20 3.57 -0.95
C ASN A 25 -13.64 3.54 0.48
N GLU A 26 -13.83 2.43 1.19
CA GLU A 26 -13.24 2.21 2.51
C GLU A 26 -11.72 2.02 2.40
N ALA A 27 -11.24 1.26 1.41
CA ALA A 27 -9.81 1.07 1.18
C ALA A 27 -9.09 2.38 0.87
N LYS A 28 -9.70 3.24 0.04
CA LYS A 28 -9.17 4.59 -0.25
C LYS A 28 -9.12 5.47 1.00
N ARG A 29 -10.16 5.44 1.84
CA ARG A 29 -10.20 6.22 3.09
C ARG A 29 -9.15 5.75 4.09
N GLU A 30 -9.03 4.44 4.31
CA GLU A 30 -8.04 3.89 5.23
C GLU A 30 -6.61 4.12 4.73
N LEU A 31 -6.36 3.99 3.42
CA LEU A 31 -5.07 4.34 2.83
C LEU A 31 -4.74 5.82 3.06
N LYS A 32 -5.71 6.73 2.89
CA LYS A 32 -5.53 8.16 3.20
C LYS A 32 -5.19 8.37 4.67
N ASN A 33 -5.90 7.72 5.59
CA ASN A 33 -5.61 7.81 7.02
C ASN A 33 -4.20 7.27 7.34
N MET A 34 -3.76 6.19 6.69
CA MET A 34 -2.43 5.63 6.89
C MET A 34 -1.30 6.55 6.37
N LEU A 35 -1.54 7.27 5.27
CA LEU A 35 -0.55 8.17 4.66
C LEU A 35 -0.55 9.59 5.28
N VAL A 36 -1.71 10.10 5.67
CA VAL A 36 -1.92 11.48 6.15
C VAL A 36 -2.01 11.56 7.67
N ASP A 37 -2.84 10.71 8.29
CA ASP A 37 -3.06 10.66 9.75
C ASP A 37 -2.11 9.71 10.45
N ALA A 38 -0.92 9.53 9.86
CA ALA A 38 0.21 8.79 10.37
C ALA A 38 0.54 9.28 11.81
N LYS A 39 -0.21 8.79 12.80
CA LYS A 39 0.00 8.93 14.25
C LYS A 39 1.24 8.14 14.58
N PHE A 40 2.38 8.70 14.20
CA PHE A 40 3.69 8.25 14.60
C PHE A 40 4.28 9.33 15.50
N ASP A 41 4.74 8.86 16.64
CA ASP A 41 5.27 9.56 17.78
C ASP A 41 6.71 10.05 17.50
N GLY A 42 6.87 10.95 16.52
CA GLY A 42 8.19 11.54 16.25
C GLY A 42 8.28 12.51 15.07
N GLU A 43 7.74 13.71 15.25
CA GLU A 43 8.11 15.05 14.71
C GLU A 43 8.39 15.31 13.21
N SER A 44 8.69 14.35 12.34
CA SER A 44 8.81 14.61 10.89
C SER A 44 8.89 13.33 10.06
N PHE A 45 8.10 13.25 8.98
CA PHE A 45 8.19 12.17 8.00
C PHE A 45 8.41 12.73 6.59
N VAL A 46 9.11 11.95 5.78
CA VAL A 46 9.28 12.22 4.34
C VAL A 46 8.47 11.17 3.59
N VAL A 47 7.52 11.62 2.79
CA VAL A 47 6.76 10.73 1.90
C VAL A 47 7.70 10.29 0.77
N LEU A 48 7.91 8.98 0.65
CA LEU A 48 8.64 8.39 -0.47
C LEU A 48 7.72 8.22 -1.69
N PRO A 49 8.27 8.18 -2.91
CA PRO A 49 7.49 7.85 -4.11
C PRO A 49 6.80 6.49 -3.95
N GLU A 50 5.60 6.40 -4.49
CA GLU A 50 4.86 5.15 -4.55
C GLU A 50 5.57 4.13 -5.44
N ALA A 51 5.49 2.86 -5.05
CA ALA A 51 6.05 1.78 -5.83
C ALA A 51 5.11 0.58 -5.85
N LYS A 52 5.03 -0.08 -7.00
CA LYS A 52 4.38 -1.38 -7.14
C LYS A 52 5.45 -2.45 -7.09
N ASP A 53 5.37 -3.32 -6.08
CA ASP A 53 6.26 -4.46 -5.90
C ASP A 53 5.64 -5.76 -6.47
N TYR A 54 6.42 -6.51 -7.23
CA TYR A 54 6.02 -7.76 -7.85
C TYR A 54 6.44 -8.93 -6.95
N LYS A 55 5.52 -9.42 -6.12
CA LYS A 55 5.81 -10.50 -5.16
C LYS A 55 5.80 -11.91 -5.77
N ARG A 56 5.15 -12.11 -6.90
CA ARG A 56 4.89 -13.45 -7.46
C ARG A 56 6.00 -13.86 -8.42
N ILE A 57 6.45 -15.11 -8.33
CA ILE A 57 7.55 -15.63 -9.18
C ILE A 57 7.12 -15.90 -10.63
N GLY A 58 5.83 -16.16 -10.87
CA GLY A 58 5.29 -16.47 -12.18
C GLY A 58 4.70 -15.25 -12.89
N GLU A 59 4.65 -15.32 -14.22
CA GLU A 59 4.04 -14.28 -15.04
C GLU A 59 2.57 -14.05 -14.68
N ARG A 60 2.08 -12.82 -14.93
CA ARG A 60 0.69 -12.43 -14.66
C ARG A 60 0.26 -12.69 -13.22
N ASP A 61 1.18 -12.44 -12.27
CA ASP A 61 0.98 -12.63 -10.83
C ASP A 61 0.65 -14.08 -10.41
N THR A 62 1.24 -15.08 -11.11
CA THR A 62 1.05 -16.50 -10.79
C THR A 62 2.16 -17.09 -9.91
N GLY A 63 1.92 -18.27 -9.32
CA GLY A 63 2.93 -18.99 -8.54
C GLY A 63 3.09 -18.52 -7.09
N LEU A 64 4.17 -18.98 -6.44
CA LEU A 64 4.43 -18.70 -5.02
C LEU A 64 4.78 -17.22 -4.78
N ASN A 65 4.46 -16.73 -3.59
CA ASN A 65 4.92 -15.42 -3.12
C ASN A 65 6.42 -15.52 -2.77
N THR A 66 7.17 -14.49 -3.12
CA THR A 66 8.58 -14.30 -2.80
C THR A 66 8.77 -13.04 -1.95
N GLY A 67 10.01 -12.72 -1.57
CA GLY A 67 10.32 -11.44 -0.92
C GLY A 67 10.08 -10.22 -1.81
N GLY A 68 10.14 -10.41 -3.14
CA GLY A 68 10.01 -9.39 -4.18
C GLY A 68 10.86 -9.80 -5.41
N MET A 69 10.28 -9.73 -6.60
CA MET A 69 10.93 -9.99 -7.89
C MET A 69 11.40 -8.69 -8.56
N GLY A 70 10.96 -7.54 -8.06
CA GLY A 70 11.27 -6.22 -8.58
C GLY A 70 10.14 -5.23 -8.30
N ALA A 71 10.40 -3.94 -8.49
CA ALA A 71 9.41 -2.89 -8.29
C ALA A 71 9.46 -1.84 -9.40
N ILE A 72 8.35 -1.14 -9.61
CA ILE A 72 8.26 0.01 -10.51
C ILE A 72 7.75 1.25 -9.77
N SER A 73 8.29 2.40 -10.14
CA SER A 73 7.86 3.74 -9.71
C SER A 73 8.14 4.74 -10.85
N PRO A 74 7.24 5.69 -11.18
CA PRO A 74 5.90 5.84 -10.61
C PRO A 74 4.98 4.70 -11.05
N VAL A 75 3.88 4.49 -10.34
CA VAL A 75 2.93 3.41 -10.66
C VAL A 75 1.91 3.92 -11.69
N PRO A 76 1.85 3.39 -12.92
CA PRO A 76 1.10 4.03 -14.01
C PRO A 76 -0.43 4.17 -13.83
N PHE A 77 -1.01 3.43 -12.88
CA PHE A 77 -2.44 3.47 -12.56
C PHE A 77 -2.73 4.19 -11.23
N VAL A 78 -1.70 4.72 -10.58
CA VAL A 78 -1.82 5.58 -9.42
C VAL A 78 -1.77 7.01 -9.96
N ASP A 79 -2.94 7.66 -9.97
CA ASP A 79 -3.10 9.04 -10.43
C ASP A 79 -3.18 10.00 -9.23
N ASP A 80 -3.21 11.30 -9.52
CA ASP A 80 -3.33 12.36 -8.51
C ASP A 80 -4.66 12.27 -7.71
N GLU A 81 -5.69 11.58 -8.22
CA GLU A 81 -6.91 11.30 -7.46
C GLU A 81 -6.69 10.24 -6.38
N ILE A 82 -5.75 9.32 -6.58
CA ILE A 82 -5.29 8.35 -5.58
C ILE A 82 -4.20 8.95 -4.68
N MET A 83 -3.32 9.79 -5.25
CA MET A 83 -2.21 10.48 -4.56
C MET A 83 -2.60 11.92 -4.23
N VAL A 84 -3.50 12.10 -3.27
CA VAL A 84 -3.93 13.45 -2.87
C VAL A 84 -2.94 14.03 -1.85
N LYS A 85 -2.28 15.14 -2.25
CA LYS A 85 -1.59 16.09 -1.38
C LYS A 85 -2.45 16.58 -0.22
#